data_AF-A0A379F0P3-F1
#
_entry.id   AF-A0A379F0P3-F1
#
_cell.length_a   1.000
_cell.length_b   1.000
_cell.length_c   1.000
_cell.angle_alpha   90.00
_cell.angle_beta   90.00
_cell.angle_gamma   90.00
#
_symmetry.space_group_name_H-M   'P 1'
#
loop_
_entity.id
_entity.type
_entity.pdbx_description
1 polymer ?
#
loop_
_entity_poly.entity_id
_entity_poly.type
_entity_poly.pdbx_seq_one_letter_code
_entity_poly.pdbx_strand_id
1 'polypeptide(L)'
;MNGFQLYSDSSYQNSKLTVPITGMSEKPATVEVTQNNRLLYRTIIPAGPFQLNNISGVSSSQPLHVKVIQDDGTIQEFDVITSNKDLKNPQSSISFNFFMGKYRKNSSDERIHTPFITGFEGGINYLNHNFLGGMEISSKYKSIVGSVNSVFGEHRPLSTGFGIKYASSSNKGDGFQANANLSLPVSVSL
;
A
#
# COMPACT_ATOMS: atom_id res chain seq x y z
N MET A 1 -9.01 -2.56 14.98
CA MET A 1 -8.37 -2.98 16.25
C MET A 1 -8.90 -2.10 17.37
N ASN A 2 -8.98 -2.60 18.60
CA ASN A 2 -9.21 -1.76 19.78
C ASN A 2 -7.87 -1.64 20.53
N GLY A 3 -7.30 -0.45 20.58
CA GLY A 3 -5.99 -0.24 21.20
C GLY A 3 -5.41 1.14 20.89
N PHE A 4 -4.11 1.26 21.08
CA PHE A 4 -3.35 2.48 20.82
C PHE A 4 -2.67 2.40 19.47
N GLN A 5 -2.64 3.54 18.77
CA GLN A 5 -1.93 3.71 17.52
C GLN A 5 -1.28 5.08 17.53
N LEU A 6 0.00 5.12 17.22
CA LEU A 6 0.80 6.33 17.07
C LEU A 6 1.42 6.31 15.68
N TYR A 7 1.14 7.31 14.87
CA TYR A 7 1.65 7.38 13.51
C TYR A 7 2.11 8.79 13.17
N SER A 8 3.06 8.89 12.25
CA SER A 8 3.44 10.14 11.61
C SER A 8 2.29 10.64 10.76
N ASP A 9 1.73 11.80 11.07
CA ASP A 9 0.70 12.42 10.26
C ASP A 9 1.33 13.14 9.06
N SER A 10 0.87 12.78 7.86
CA SER A 10 1.28 13.38 6.57
C SER A 10 0.09 14.01 5.84
N SER A 11 -1.06 14.15 6.50
CA SER A 11 -2.30 14.67 5.90
C SER A 11 -2.26 16.15 5.49
N TYR A 12 -1.28 16.92 5.99
CA TYR A 12 -1.03 18.31 5.58
C TYR A 12 -0.07 18.45 4.38
N GLN A 13 0.40 17.34 3.83
CA GLN A 13 1.37 17.32 2.74
C GLN A 13 0.65 16.98 1.42
N ASN A 14 0.80 17.85 0.41
CA ASN A 14 0.42 17.50 -0.96
C ASN A 14 1.30 16.33 -1.40
N SER A 15 0.77 15.11 -1.32
CA SER A 15 1.54 13.89 -1.50
C SER A 15 1.14 13.15 -2.78
N LYS A 16 2.13 12.60 -3.48
CA LYS A 16 1.95 11.66 -4.59
C LYS A 16 2.45 10.29 -4.20
N LEU A 17 1.87 9.25 -4.79
CA LEU A 17 2.43 7.91 -4.70
C LEU A 17 3.82 7.87 -5.33
N THR A 18 4.77 7.25 -4.64
CA THR A 18 6.14 7.02 -5.14
C THR A 18 6.11 6.11 -6.35
N VAL A 19 5.35 5.02 -6.26
CA VAL A 19 4.99 4.16 -7.40
C VAL A 19 3.51 4.39 -7.70
N PRO A 20 3.15 4.90 -8.89
CA PRO A 20 1.76 5.09 -9.26
C PRO A 20 1.06 3.74 -9.49
N ILE A 21 -0.25 3.70 -9.23
CA ILE A 21 -1.08 2.58 -9.66
C ILE A 21 -1.33 2.76 -11.15
N THR A 22 -0.85 1.84 -11.97
CA THR A 22 -1.07 1.82 -13.42
C THR A 22 -1.81 0.58 -13.83
N GLY A 23 -2.71 0.70 -14.80
CA GLY A 23 -3.43 -0.43 -15.37
C GLY A 23 -4.04 -0.08 -16.72
N MET A 24 -4.81 -1.02 -17.27
CA MET A 24 -5.56 -0.83 -18.50
C MET A 24 -6.97 -1.35 -18.32
N SER A 25 -7.96 -0.58 -18.77
CA SER A 25 -9.36 -1.00 -18.79
C SER A 25 -9.88 -0.98 -20.22
N GLU A 26 -10.54 -2.03 -20.68
CA GLU A 26 -11.10 -2.08 -22.04
C GLU A 26 -12.36 -1.21 -22.17
N LYS A 27 -13.00 -0.88 -21.04
CA LYS A 27 -14.27 -0.17 -20.96
C LYS A 27 -14.23 0.88 -19.84
N PRO A 28 -15.19 1.84 -19.80
CA PRO A 28 -15.35 2.70 -18.64
C PRO A 28 -15.44 1.85 -17.36
N ALA A 29 -14.66 2.23 -16.35
CA ALA A 29 -14.53 1.43 -15.13
C ALA A 29 -14.49 2.31 -13.88
N THR A 30 -14.92 1.74 -12.76
CA THR A 30 -14.70 2.30 -11.43
C THR A 30 -13.50 1.63 -10.81
N VAL A 31 -12.48 2.42 -10.47
CA VAL A 31 -11.31 1.94 -9.73
C VAL A 31 -11.50 2.25 -8.25
N GLU A 32 -11.42 1.20 -7.42
CA GLU A 32 -11.46 1.27 -5.98
C GLU A 32 -10.11 0.87 -5.41
N VAL A 33 -9.55 1.72 -4.54
CA VAL A 33 -8.28 1.48 -3.87
C VAL A 33 -8.55 1.37 -2.38
N THR A 34 -8.25 0.20 -1.83
CA THR A 34 -8.49 -0.12 -0.42
C THR A 34 -7.19 -0.52 0.27
N GLN A 35 -7.09 -0.23 1.55
CA GLN A 35 -5.98 -0.68 2.40
C GLN A 35 -6.52 -0.93 3.80
N ASN A 36 -6.21 -2.07 4.40
CA ASN A 36 -6.71 -2.45 5.72
C ASN A 36 -8.26 -2.32 5.83
N ASN A 37 -8.99 -2.76 4.80
CA ASN A 37 -10.45 -2.65 4.67
C ASN A 37 -10.98 -1.20 4.71
N ARG A 38 -10.14 -0.19 4.54
CA ARG A 38 -10.52 1.22 4.39
C ARG A 38 -10.44 1.62 2.92
N LEU A 39 -11.53 2.15 2.38
CA LEU A 39 -11.52 2.78 1.05
C LEU A 39 -10.68 4.06 1.12
N LEU A 40 -9.56 4.08 0.41
CA LEU A 40 -8.66 5.23 0.34
C LEU A 40 -9.01 6.15 -0.83
N TYR A 41 -9.42 5.56 -1.96
CA TYR A 41 -9.69 6.30 -3.18
C TYR A 41 -10.70 5.57 -4.05
N ARG A 42 -11.55 6.33 -4.74
CA ARG A 42 -12.52 5.83 -5.70
C ARG A 42 -12.67 6.82 -6.83
N THR A 43 -12.52 6.36 -8.07
CA THR A 43 -12.70 7.20 -9.25
C THR A 43 -13.25 6.41 -10.41
N ILE A 44 -13.94 7.11 -11.32
CA ILE A 44 -14.29 6.57 -12.63
C ILE A 44 -13.14 6.89 -13.59
N ILE A 45 -12.81 5.93 -14.45
CA ILE A 45 -11.84 6.09 -15.54
C ILE A 45 -12.50 5.80 -16.88
N PRO A 46 -12.08 6.47 -17.97
CA PRO A 46 -12.48 6.08 -19.32
C PRO A 46 -11.85 4.73 -19.71
N ALA A 47 -12.32 4.16 -20.82
CA ALA A 47 -11.63 3.04 -21.46
C ALA A 47 -10.22 3.46 -21.90
N GLY A 48 -9.23 2.60 -21.64
CA GLY A 48 -7.82 2.81 -21.98
C GLY A 48 -6.85 2.59 -20.81
N PRO A 49 -5.57 2.90 -21.03
CA PRO A 49 -4.57 2.93 -19.96
C PRO A 49 -4.88 4.04 -18.96
N PHE A 50 -4.65 3.76 -17.68
CA PHE A 50 -4.85 4.73 -16.60
C PHE A 50 -3.68 4.74 -15.63
N GLN A 51 -3.51 5.89 -14.95
CA GLN A 51 -2.51 6.09 -13.92
C GLN A 51 -3.12 6.87 -12.75
N LEU A 52 -3.01 6.33 -11.54
CA LEU A 52 -3.41 7.00 -10.30
C LEU A 52 -2.18 7.25 -9.43
N ASN A 53 -1.92 8.51 -9.10
CA ASN A 53 -0.78 8.92 -8.27
C ASN A 53 -1.15 9.88 -7.15
N ASN A 54 -2.37 10.41 -7.09
CA ASN A 54 -2.81 11.38 -6.07
C ASN A 54 -3.68 10.70 -5.00
N ILE A 55 -3.15 9.69 -4.32
CA ILE A 55 -3.85 9.00 -3.23
C ILE A 55 -3.16 9.35 -1.91
N SER A 56 -3.95 9.91 -0.97
CA SER A 56 -3.46 10.31 0.35
C SER A 56 -3.72 9.24 1.40
N GLY A 57 -2.97 9.27 2.51
CA GLY A 57 -3.20 8.39 3.65
C GLY A 57 -2.87 6.92 3.40
N VAL A 58 -1.97 6.64 2.46
CA VAL A 58 -1.43 5.29 2.23
C VAL A 58 -0.38 4.97 3.30
N SER A 59 -0.55 3.85 3.98
CA SER A 59 0.51 3.26 4.79
C SER A 59 1.51 2.53 3.90
N SER A 60 2.79 2.64 4.22
CA SER A 60 3.89 2.00 3.51
C SER A 60 4.05 0.50 3.76
N SER A 61 3.39 -0.07 4.76
CA SER A 61 3.65 -1.44 5.21
C SER A 61 2.75 -2.50 4.59
N GLN A 62 1.64 -2.06 4.02
CA GLN A 62 0.61 -2.92 3.48
C GLN A 62 0.40 -2.60 2.01
N PRO A 63 0.20 -3.61 1.16
CA PRO A 63 -0.19 -3.36 -0.22
C PRO A 63 -1.50 -2.58 -0.27
N LEU A 64 -1.61 -1.74 -1.29
CA LEU A 64 -2.89 -1.22 -1.74
C LEU A 64 -3.58 -2.32 -2.54
N HIS A 65 -4.79 -2.67 -2.13
CA HIS A 65 -5.63 -3.58 -2.87
C HIS A 65 -6.47 -2.79 -3.87
N VAL A 66 -6.24 -3.02 -5.15
CA VAL A 66 -6.85 -2.29 -6.26
C VAL A 66 -7.88 -3.19 -6.93
N LYS A 67 -9.09 -2.66 -7.10
CA LYS A 67 -10.18 -3.32 -7.81
C LYS A 67 -10.64 -2.43 -8.96
N VAL A 68 -10.62 -2.96 -10.17
CA VAL A 68 -11.11 -2.29 -11.38
C VAL A 68 -12.41 -2.97 -11.77
N ILE A 69 -13.53 -2.25 -11.65
CA ILE A 69 -14.88 -2.74 -11.92
C ILE A 69 -15.35 -2.12 -13.23
N GLN A 70 -15.34 -2.90 -14.30
CA GLN A 70 -15.80 -2.46 -15.62
C GLN A 70 -17.33 -2.38 -15.66
N ASP A 71 -17.86 -1.56 -16.57
CA ASP A 71 -19.31 -1.34 -16.76
C ASP A 71 -20.10 -2.63 -17.10
N ASP A 72 -19.44 -3.61 -17.70
CA ASP A 72 -19.98 -4.94 -18.02
C ASP A 72 -19.95 -5.93 -16.85
N GLY A 73 -19.44 -5.49 -15.68
CA GLY A 73 -19.32 -6.29 -14.47
C GLY A 73 -18.02 -7.08 -14.36
N THR A 74 -17.11 -6.99 -15.33
CA THR A 74 -15.78 -7.61 -15.24
C THR A 74 -14.97 -6.94 -14.12
N ILE A 75 -14.33 -7.76 -13.28
CA ILE A 75 -13.54 -7.30 -12.13
C ILE A 75 -12.10 -7.76 -12.29
N GLN A 76 -11.16 -6.82 -12.22
CA GLN A 76 -9.73 -7.10 -12.12
C GLN A 76 -9.20 -6.64 -10.76
N GLU A 77 -8.47 -7.51 -10.08
CA GLU A 77 -7.93 -7.25 -8.74
C GLU A 77 -6.42 -7.49 -8.73
N PHE A 78 -5.67 -6.55 -8.13
CA PHE A 78 -4.22 -6.67 -7.96
C PHE A 78 -3.73 -5.82 -6.79
N ASP A 79 -2.59 -6.22 -6.22
CA ASP A 79 -1.97 -5.54 -5.09
C ASP A 79 -0.79 -4.69 -5.55
N VAL A 80 -0.71 -3.44 -5.07
CA VAL A 80 0.37 -2.51 -5.36
C VAL A 80 1.06 -2.10 -4.06
N ILE A 81 2.35 -2.38 -3.95
CA ILE A 81 3.16 -1.87 -2.83
C ILE A 81 3.71 -0.50 -3.22
N THR A 82 3.34 0.52 -2.47
CA THR A 82 3.77 1.90 -2.71
C THR A 82 3.72 2.69 -1.40
N SER A 83 4.13 3.95 -1.45
CA SER A 83 4.17 4.88 -0.34
C SER A 83 3.88 6.30 -0.84
N ASN A 84 3.62 7.22 0.09
CA ASN A 84 3.43 8.62 -0.24
C ASN A 84 4.77 9.38 -0.18
N LYS A 85 5.03 10.17 -1.22
CA LYS A 85 6.11 11.16 -1.30
C LYS A 85 5.51 12.56 -1.19
N ASP A 86 5.98 13.35 -0.23
CA ASP A 86 5.63 14.77 -0.13
C ASP A 86 6.26 15.55 -1.29
N LEU A 87 5.44 16.31 -2.02
CA LEU A 87 5.88 17.17 -3.11
C LEU A 87 6.58 18.44 -2.61
N LYS A 88 6.27 18.91 -1.39
CA LYS A 88 6.83 20.16 -0.85
C LYS A 88 8.17 19.95 -0.16
N ASN A 89 8.39 18.79 0.47
CA ASN A 89 9.66 18.48 1.12
C ASN A 89 10.19 17.08 0.74
N PRO A 90 10.63 16.90 -0.52
CA PRO A 90 11.01 15.58 -1.05
C PRO A 90 12.27 14.97 -0.42
N GLN A 91 13.05 15.72 0.37
CA GLN A 91 14.37 15.28 0.86
C GLN A 91 14.36 14.47 2.17
N SER A 92 13.29 14.47 2.97
CA SER A 92 13.26 13.69 4.22
C SER A 92 11.84 13.57 4.76
N SER A 93 11.01 12.77 4.11
CA SER A 93 9.74 12.33 4.69
C SER A 93 9.97 10.97 5.33
N ILE A 94 10.18 10.97 6.64
CA ILE A 94 10.15 9.76 7.48
C ILE A 94 8.70 9.51 7.87
N SER A 95 8.19 8.33 7.52
CA SER A 95 6.90 7.85 8.03
C SER A 95 7.14 6.75 9.07
N PHE A 96 6.28 6.71 10.08
CA PHE A 96 6.22 5.62 11.03
C PHE A 96 4.80 5.40 11.51
N ASN A 97 4.49 4.16 11.87
CA ASN A 97 3.25 3.81 12.52
C ASN A 97 3.53 2.66 13.50
N PHE A 98 3.29 2.92 14.77
CA PHE A 98 3.33 1.97 15.85
C PHE A 98 1.90 1.69 16.29
N PHE A 99 1.56 0.42 16.46
CA PHE A 99 0.24 0.02 16.89
C PHE A 99 0.32 -1.13 17.89
N MET A 100 -0.61 -1.11 18.83
CA MET A 100 -0.71 -2.12 19.88
C MET A 100 -2.15 -2.22 20.38
N GLY A 101 -2.74 -3.43 20.35
CA GLY A 101 -4.11 -3.61 20.77
C GLY A 101 -4.66 -5.01 20.55
N LYS A 102 -5.97 -5.16 20.77
CA LYS A 102 -6.68 -6.42 20.50
C LYS A 102 -7.32 -6.37 19.12
N TYR A 103 -7.15 -7.44 18.36
CA TYR A 103 -7.80 -7.59 17.07
C TYR A 103 -9.33 -7.51 17.23
N ARG A 104 -10.02 -6.73 16.39
CA ARG A 104 -11.48 -6.56 16.45
C ARG A 104 -12.12 -7.40 15.33
N LYS A 105 -13.02 -8.31 15.68
CA LYS A 105 -13.84 -9.07 14.72
C LYS A 105 -15.19 -8.38 14.48
N ASN A 106 -15.74 -8.57 13.29
CA ASN A 106 -17.11 -8.15 12.90
C ASN A 106 -18.16 -9.26 13.14
N SER A 107 -17.95 -10.18 14.10
CA SER A 107 -18.83 -11.32 14.33
C SER A 107 -19.18 -11.44 15.81
N SER A 108 -20.44 -11.76 16.11
CA SER A 108 -21.07 -11.77 17.45
C SER A 108 -20.78 -13.03 18.29
N ASP A 109 -19.87 -13.91 17.86
CA ASP A 109 -19.50 -15.10 18.63
C ASP A 109 -18.38 -14.77 19.64
N GLU A 110 -18.74 -14.62 20.91
CA GLU A 110 -17.85 -14.31 22.04
C GLU A 110 -16.83 -15.41 22.36
N ARG A 111 -16.96 -16.61 21.77
CA ARG A 111 -16.07 -17.76 22.04
C ARG A 111 -14.74 -17.70 21.29
N ILE A 112 -14.52 -16.71 20.43
CA ILE A 112 -13.31 -16.63 19.62
C ILE A 112 -12.31 -15.65 20.24
N HIS A 113 -11.21 -16.21 20.75
CA HIS A 113 -10.09 -15.46 21.32
C HIS A 113 -9.58 -14.36 20.36
N THR A 114 -9.67 -13.09 20.76
CA THR A 114 -9.09 -11.95 20.05
C THR A 114 -7.63 -11.79 20.47
N PRO A 115 -6.66 -12.18 19.65
CA PRO A 115 -5.27 -12.10 20.05
C PRO A 115 -4.85 -10.64 20.18
N PHE A 116 -3.91 -10.41 21.09
CA PHE A 116 -3.18 -9.16 21.12
C PHE A 116 -2.26 -9.08 19.90
N ILE A 117 -2.17 -7.90 19.30
CA ILE A 117 -1.33 -7.61 18.16
C ILE A 117 -0.55 -6.33 18.47
N THR A 118 0.74 -6.37 18.20
CA THR A 118 1.60 -5.19 18.23
C THR A 118 2.48 -5.19 16.99
N GLY A 119 2.80 -4.02 16.50
CA GLY A 119 3.66 -3.90 15.33
C GLY A 119 4.21 -2.51 15.18
N PHE A 120 5.19 -2.44 14.30
CA PHE A 120 5.80 -1.21 13.88
C PHE A 120 6.00 -1.27 12.37
N GLU A 121 5.76 -0.16 11.72
CA GLU A 121 6.12 0.05 10.33
C GLU A 121 6.69 1.45 10.14
N GLY A 122 7.52 1.61 9.13
CA GLY A 122 8.03 2.91 8.77
C GLY A 122 8.61 2.93 7.37
N GLY A 123 8.90 4.13 6.92
CA GLY A 123 9.49 4.38 5.63
C GLY A 123 10.37 5.61 5.65
N ILE A 124 11.41 5.58 4.83
CA ILE A 124 12.24 6.74 4.58
C ILE A 124 12.34 6.98 3.08
N ASN A 125 12.12 8.23 2.70
CA ASN A 125 12.39 8.71 1.36
C ASN A 125 13.79 9.33 1.35
N TYR A 126 14.68 8.77 0.55
CA TYR A 126 16.02 9.30 0.33
C TYR A 126 16.24 9.47 -1.18
N LEU A 127 16.29 10.73 -1.62
CA LEU A 127 16.52 11.11 -3.00
C LEU A 127 15.43 10.54 -3.95
N ASN A 128 15.80 9.55 -4.77
CA ASN A 128 14.95 8.86 -5.73
C ASN A 128 14.51 7.47 -5.24
N HIS A 129 14.85 7.13 -4.00
CA HIS A 129 14.58 5.83 -3.39
C HIS A 129 13.64 6.00 -2.18
N ASN A 130 12.75 5.04 -2.02
CA ASN A 130 11.85 4.91 -0.90
C ASN A 130 12.04 3.53 -0.30
N PHE A 131 12.47 3.49 0.95
CA PHE A 131 12.68 2.26 1.71
C PHE A 131 11.55 2.11 2.71
N LEU A 132 10.91 0.95 2.74
CA LEU A 132 9.81 0.65 3.65
C LEU A 132 10.14 -0.62 4.42
N GLY A 133 9.72 -0.67 5.67
CA GLY A 133 9.92 -1.83 6.51
C GLY A 133 8.87 -1.91 7.60
N GLY A 134 8.61 -3.12 8.07
CA GLY A 134 7.70 -3.30 9.19
C GLY A 134 7.74 -4.70 9.74
N MET A 135 7.18 -4.85 10.93
CA MET A 135 6.99 -6.13 11.59
C MET A 135 5.69 -6.13 12.38
N GLU A 136 5.10 -7.31 12.50
CA GLU A 136 3.90 -7.54 13.28
C GLU A 136 4.12 -8.77 14.16
N ILE A 137 3.67 -8.69 15.41
CA ILE A 137 3.78 -9.73 16.41
C ILE A 137 2.42 -9.91 17.08
N SER A 138 1.98 -11.16 17.14
CA SER A 138 0.78 -11.62 17.80
C SER A 138 1.03 -12.97 18.46
N SER A 139 0.10 -13.43 19.31
CA SER A 139 0.22 -14.70 20.04
C SER A 139 0.45 -15.93 19.15
N LYS A 140 -0.02 -15.91 17.90
CA LYS A 140 0.09 -17.03 16.94
C LYS A 140 0.63 -16.64 15.57
N TYR A 141 1.08 -15.40 15.41
CA TYR A 141 1.51 -14.86 14.13
C TYR A 141 2.65 -13.88 14.34
N LYS A 142 3.71 -14.00 13.54
CA LYS A 142 4.79 -13.03 13.46
C LYS A 142 5.11 -12.78 12.01
N SER A 143 5.38 -11.55 11.63
CA SER A 143 5.82 -11.23 10.28
C SER A 143 6.81 -10.08 10.25
N ILE A 144 7.63 -10.09 9.22
CA ILE A 144 8.54 -9.01 8.87
C ILE A 144 8.44 -8.76 7.37
N VAL A 145 8.46 -7.49 6.99
CA VAL A 145 8.37 -7.03 5.61
C VAL A 145 9.40 -5.94 5.36
N GLY A 146 9.96 -5.93 4.16
CA GLY A 146 10.84 -4.87 3.69
C GLY A 146 10.67 -4.67 2.20
N SER A 147 10.72 -3.42 1.75
CA SER A 147 10.68 -3.09 0.32
C SER A 147 11.49 -1.85 -0.01
N VAL A 148 11.90 -1.78 -1.26
CA VAL A 148 12.57 -0.62 -1.86
C VAL A 148 11.87 -0.26 -3.16
N ASN A 149 11.56 1.01 -3.33
CA ASN A 149 10.99 1.57 -4.54
C ASN A 149 11.92 2.67 -5.05
N SER A 150 12.23 2.68 -6.33
CA SER A 150 13.17 3.61 -6.94
C SER A 150 12.56 4.24 -8.18
N VAL A 151 12.78 5.54 -8.39
CA VAL A 151 12.32 6.29 -9.56
C VAL A 151 13.52 6.85 -10.32
N PHE A 152 13.72 6.44 -11.56
CA PHE A 152 14.85 6.83 -12.39
C PHE A 152 14.43 7.73 -13.55
N GLY A 153 15.21 8.78 -13.83
CA GLY A 153 14.99 9.66 -14.99
C GLY A 153 14.04 10.83 -14.72
N GLU A 154 14.40 12.00 -15.25
CA GLU A 154 13.63 13.25 -15.05
C GLU A 154 12.54 13.44 -16.11
N HIS A 155 12.84 13.15 -17.38
CA HIS A 155 11.94 13.40 -18.52
C HIS A 155 11.07 12.18 -18.87
N ARG A 156 11.49 10.97 -18.47
CA ARG A 156 10.75 9.71 -18.62
C ARG A 156 10.95 8.86 -17.37
N PRO A 157 10.23 9.16 -16.26
CA PRO A 157 10.50 8.51 -15.00
C PRO A 157 10.11 7.03 -15.06
N LEU A 158 11.08 6.14 -14.85
CA LEU A 158 10.88 4.71 -14.68
C LEU A 158 10.80 4.41 -13.18
N SER A 159 9.67 3.88 -12.71
CA SER A 159 9.56 3.43 -11.32
C SER A 159 9.68 1.92 -11.24
N THR A 160 10.52 1.45 -10.32
CA THR A 160 10.69 0.04 -10.01
C THR A 160 10.53 -0.18 -8.52
N GLY A 161 9.99 -1.32 -8.12
CA GLY A 161 9.82 -1.71 -6.73
C GLY A 161 10.13 -3.18 -6.52
N PHE A 162 10.71 -3.48 -5.36
CA PHE A 162 10.95 -4.84 -4.90
C PHE A 162 10.58 -4.94 -3.42
N GLY A 163 9.85 -5.98 -3.04
CA GLY A 163 9.45 -6.23 -1.67
C GLY A 163 9.56 -7.69 -1.30
N ILE A 164 9.84 -7.94 -0.02
CA ILE A 164 9.85 -9.27 0.58
C ILE A 164 9.06 -9.25 1.87
N LYS A 165 8.37 -10.37 2.14
CA LYS A 165 7.67 -10.61 3.40
C LYS A 165 7.92 -12.03 3.85
N TYR A 166 8.29 -12.18 5.12
CA TYR A 166 8.31 -13.47 5.79
C TYR A 166 7.29 -13.44 6.93
N ALA A 167 6.54 -14.52 7.08
CA ALA A 167 5.56 -14.67 8.14
C ALA A 167 5.58 -16.10 8.68
N SER A 168 5.47 -16.24 9.99
CA SER A 168 5.35 -17.52 10.68
C SER A 168 4.05 -17.54 11.48
N SER A 169 3.27 -18.60 11.29
CA SER A 169 2.04 -18.84 12.04
C SER A 169 2.02 -20.21 12.70
N SER A 170 1.72 -20.24 14.00
CA SER A 170 1.64 -21.48 14.77
C SER A 170 0.60 -22.48 14.23
N ASN A 171 -0.40 -22.02 13.47
CA ASN A 171 -1.47 -22.87 12.93
C ASN A 171 -1.30 -23.21 11.44
N LYS A 172 -0.55 -22.41 10.68
CA LYS A 172 -0.46 -22.51 9.21
C LYS A 172 0.97 -22.73 8.70
N GLY A 173 1.96 -22.72 9.59
CA GLY A 173 3.38 -22.79 9.24
C GLY A 173 3.94 -21.45 8.77
N ASP A 174 5.07 -21.53 8.08
CA ASP A 174 5.82 -20.37 7.59
C ASP A 174 5.46 -20.06 6.14
N GLY A 175 5.51 -18.78 5.77
CA GLY A 175 5.25 -18.28 4.44
C GLY A 175 6.24 -17.19 4.04
N PHE A 176 6.72 -17.27 2.81
CA PHE A 176 7.58 -16.28 2.19
C PHE A 176 6.91 -15.73 0.92
N GLN A 177 6.96 -14.42 0.73
CA GLN A 177 6.44 -13.74 -0.44
C GLN A 177 7.47 -12.73 -0.93
N ALA A 178 7.65 -12.68 -2.26
CA ALA A 178 8.44 -11.66 -2.93
C ALA A 178 7.60 -11.03 -4.04
N ASN A 179 7.69 -9.72 -4.19
CA ASN A 179 6.98 -8.96 -5.20
C ASN A 179 7.94 -8.02 -5.93
N ALA A 180 7.69 -7.83 -7.22
CA ALA A 180 8.40 -6.85 -8.03
C ALA A 180 7.39 -6.10 -8.92
N ASN A 181 7.60 -4.80 -9.09
CA ASN A 181 6.74 -3.96 -9.91
C ASN A 181 7.58 -3.02 -10.77
N LEU A 182 7.08 -2.74 -11.98
CA LEU A 182 7.70 -1.83 -12.94
C LEU A 182 6.60 -0.96 -13.56
N SER A 183 6.80 0.36 -13.56
CA SER A 183 5.83 1.29 -14.16
C SER A 183 6.53 2.37 -14.98
N LEU A 184 5.96 2.67 -16.16
CA LEU A 184 6.39 3.71 -17.09
C LEU A 184 5.19 4.63 -17.38
N PRO A 185 5.30 5.95 -17.21
CA PRO A 185 4.26 6.86 -17.65
C PRO A 185 4.24 6.88 -19.19
N VAL A 186 3.05 6.77 -19.75
CA VAL A 186 2.82 6.96 -21.19
C VAL A 186 2.27 8.36 -21.39
N SER A 187 3.08 9.25 -21.93
CA SER A 187 2.63 10.57 -22.36
C SER A 187 2.01 10.45 -23.74
N VAL A 188 0.69 10.63 -23.86
CA VAL A 188 0.04 10.83 -25.16
C VAL A 188 -0.09 12.34 -25.35
N SER A 189 0.79 12.90 -26.18
CA SER A 189 0.62 14.25 -26.71
C SER A 189 -0.44 14.20 -27.81
N LEU A 190 -1.59 14.82 -27.56
CA LEU A 190 -2.61 15.18 -28.56
C LEU A 190 -2.19 16.45 -29.29
#